data_AF-A0A0D2H582-F1
#
_entry.id   AF-A0A0D2H582-F1
#
_cell.length_a   1.000
_cell.length_b   1.000
_cell.length_c   1.000
_cell.angle_alpha   90.00
_cell.angle_beta   90.00
_cell.angle_gamma   90.00
#
_symmetry.space_group_name_H-M   'P 1'
#
loop_
_entity.id
_entity.type
_entity.pdbx_description
1 polymer ?
#
loop_
_entity_poly.entity_id
_entity_poly.type
_entity_poly.pdbx_seq_one_letter_code
_entity_poly.pdbx_strand_id
1 'polypeptide(L)'
;MATGNAFPSLEPSVAGGNRTVASPTTSHSGPVNGNGVGASANYVAPLPVGHQQDLNYLFAQIQELGGILRSNREKVNDITRTAEEVARRANGSLNENEGNQDEARMRELELELARANRLIDIYKHEQLENTNLIATYEDAMGRATEQIRNYCGDMEARFLAQQRHYNQLLQQEKDEHLQSRMDRDYWHQQTLKVSEMIRNALRYRTEEWTEEYRIISGLQSEVRCLRRCLGMEAEKPDEETGYPYLSQLPLNDQA
;
A
#
# COMPACT_ATOMS: atom_id res chain seq x y z
N MET A 1 -20.75 -32.32 12.92
CA MET A 1 -19.31 -32.12 12.69
C MET A 1 -19.12 -30.69 12.24
N ALA A 2 -18.55 -29.86 13.11
CA ALA A 2 -18.34 -28.44 12.89
C ALA A 2 -16.99 -28.22 12.18
N THR A 3 -17.03 -27.52 11.06
CA THR A 3 -15.87 -26.90 10.39
C THR A 3 -16.38 -25.50 10.06
N GLY A 4 -15.76 -24.38 10.39
CA GLY A 4 -14.39 -24.07 10.78
C GLY A 4 -14.09 -22.74 10.11
N ASN A 5 -14.65 -21.65 10.65
CA ASN A 5 -14.50 -20.30 10.11
C ASN A 5 -13.01 -19.89 10.11
N ALA A 6 -12.43 -19.71 8.92
CA ALA A 6 -11.03 -19.35 8.72
C ALA A 6 -10.86 -17.89 8.28
N PHE A 7 -11.59 -16.96 8.89
CA PHE A 7 -11.35 -15.52 8.74
C PHE A 7 -11.47 -14.82 10.09
N PRO A 8 -10.46 -14.06 10.54
CA PRO A 8 -10.61 -13.19 11.71
C PRO A 8 -11.47 -11.97 11.33
N SER A 9 -12.46 -11.67 12.17
CA SER A 9 -13.26 -10.45 12.09
C SER A 9 -12.37 -9.24 12.42
N LEU A 10 -12.17 -8.33 11.46
CA LEU A 10 -11.55 -7.04 11.70
C LEU A 10 -12.64 -5.99 11.94
N GLU A 11 -12.87 -5.68 13.20
CA GLU A 11 -13.73 -4.60 13.68
C GLU A 11 -12.95 -3.27 13.64
N PRO A 12 -13.49 -2.16 13.10
CA PRO A 12 -12.79 -0.89 13.07
C PRO A 12 -13.00 -0.15 14.39
N SER A 13 -12.05 -0.29 15.32
CA SER A 13 -11.99 0.57 16.51
C SER A 13 -11.49 1.97 16.09
N VAL A 14 -12.43 2.88 15.89
CA VAL A 14 -12.16 4.33 15.80
C VAL A 14 -11.98 4.84 17.23
N ALA A 15 -10.73 4.91 17.68
CA ALA A 15 -10.35 5.63 18.90
C ALA A 15 -9.15 6.53 18.60
N GLY A 16 -9.39 7.84 18.68
CA GLY A 16 -8.41 8.89 18.44
C GLY A 16 -7.18 8.78 19.35
N GLY A 17 -6.01 9.02 18.77
CA GLY A 17 -4.75 9.03 19.48
C GLY A 17 -3.66 9.65 18.61
N ASN A 18 -3.47 10.95 18.79
CA ASN A 18 -2.44 11.77 18.17
C ASN A 18 -1.04 11.15 18.43
N ARG A 19 -0.30 10.76 17.38
CA ARG A 19 1.07 10.26 17.50
C ARG A 19 2.05 11.25 16.88
N THR A 20 2.80 11.97 17.72
CA THR A 20 4.03 12.67 17.35
C THR A 20 5.21 11.98 18.03
N VAL A 21 6.22 11.61 17.24
CA VAL A 21 7.45 10.91 17.64
C VAL A 21 8.65 11.81 17.31
N ALA A 22 9.71 11.76 18.15
CA ALA A 22 11.13 12.20 18.02
C ALA A 22 11.54 13.18 19.15
N SER A 23 12.68 13.09 19.86
CA SER A 23 13.87 12.22 19.91
C SER A 23 14.60 12.41 21.27
N PRO A 24 15.46 11.49 21.76
CA PRO A 24 16.29 11.68 22.95
C PRO A 24 17.69 12.18 22.60
N THR A 25 18.19 13.22 23.28
CA THR A 25 19.56 13.75 23.10
C THR A 25 20.28 13.95 24.44
N THR A 26 21.37 13.19 24.56
CA THR A 26 22.62 13.31 25.35
C THR A 26 22.62 13.41 26.87
N SER A 27 23.40 12.49 27.46
CA SER A 27 23.99 12.55 28.79
C SER A 27 25.54 12.50 28.72
N HIS A 28 26.16 13.06 29.78
CA HIS A 28 27.58 13.02 30.19
C HIS A 28 28.58 14.00 29.54
N SER A 29 29.52 14.62 30.25
CA SER A 29 30.07 14.46 31.62
C SER A 29 30.79 15.75 32.06
N GLY A 30 30.76 16.10 33.35
CA GLY A 30 31.44 17.29 33.91
C GLY A 30 32.92 17.07 34.25
N PRO A 31 33.59 18.06 34.86
CA PRO A 31 34.80 17.81 35.64
C PRO A 31 34.69 18.23 37.11
N VAL A 32 35.27 17.40 37.95
CA VAL A 32 35.51 17.57 39.38
C VAL A 32 36.88 18.22 39.61
N ASN A 33 36.94 19.00 40.69
CA ASN A 33 37.98 19.87 41.23
C ASN A 33 39.32 19.18 41.61
N GLY A 34 40.43 19.95 41.66
CA GLY A 34 41.50 19.68 42.65
C GLY A 34 42.97 20.02 42.33
N ASN A 35 43.36 21.29 42.54
CA ASN A 35 44.51 21.76 43.34
C ASN A 35 46.00 21.49 42.93
N GLY A 36 46.80 22.57 42.81
CA GLY A 36 48.28 22.46 42.87
C GLY A 36 49.12 23.66 42.36
N VAL A 37 49.17 24.74 43.16
CA VAL A 37 50.25 25.76 43.33
C VAL A 37 51.44 25.80 42.34
N GLY A 38 51.69 26.98 41.76
CA GLY A 38 53.00 27.32 41.18
C GLY A 38 53.03 28.70 40.49
N ALA A 39 53.50 29.72 41.21
CA ALA A 39 53.60 31.10 40.76
C ALA A 39 54.58 31.29 39.58
N SER A 40 54.16 32.04 38.55
CA SER A 40 54.99 33.08 37.92
C SER A 40 54.14 33.84 36.90
N ALA A 41 53.91 35.11 37.21
CA ALA A 41 53.39 36.07 36.25
C ALA A 41 54.39 36.19 35.09
N ASN A 42 53.92 35.98 33.86
CA ASN A 42 54.41 36.75 32.73
C ASN A 42 53.25 37.10 31.82
N TYR A 43 52.95 38.40 31.82
CA TYR A 43 52.04 39.06 30.91
C TYR A 43 52.42 38.71 29.47
N VAL A 44 51.57 37.95 28.78
CA VAL A 44 51.54 37.93 27.32
C VAL A 44 50.08 38.06 26.93
N ALA A 45 49.78 39.14 26.21
CA ALA A 45 48.47 39.39 25.60
C ALA A 45 47.94 38.13 24.90
N PRO A 46 46.61 37.91 24.81
CA PRO A 46 46.07 36.77 24.10
C PRO A 46 46.49 36.88 22.64
N LEU A 47 47.53 36.13 22.26
CA LEU A 47 48.02 36.08 20.90
C LEU A 47 46.97 35.38 20.04
N PRO A 48 46.80 35.79 18.76
CA PRO A 48 45.76 35.26 17.89
C PRO A 48 45.79 33.72 17.83
N VAL A 49 44.61 33.11 17.94
CA VAL A 49 44.32 31.67 18.04
C VAL A 49 45.12 30.78 17.07
N GLY A 50 45.59 31.29 15.92
CA GLY A 50 46.41 30.54 14.97
C GLY A 50 47.87 30.31 15.39
N HIS A 51 48.50 31.21 16.17
CA HIS A 51 49.93 31.10 16.48
C HIS A 51 50.21 30.03 17.55
N GLN A 52 49.25 29.80 18.45
CA GLN A 52 49.34 28.73 19.45
C GLN A 52 49.11 27.35 18.82
N GLN A 53 48.29 27.28 17.77
CA GLN A 53 48.09 26.06 16.99
C GLN A 53 49.33 25.67 16.18
N ASP A 54 50.02 26.65 15.58
CA ASP A 54 51.26 26.42 14.84
C ASP A 54 52.41 25.96 15.76
N LEU A 55 52.56 26.57 16.94
CA LEU A 55 53.55 26.12 17.94
C LEU A 55 53.28 24.71 18.44
N ASN A 56 52.02 24.33 18.63
CA ASN A 56 51.66 22.96 18.99
C ASN A 56 51.93 21.97 17.83
N TYR A 57 51.69 22.39 16.58
CA TYR A 57 52.00 21.59 15.39
C TYR A 57 53.51 21.36 15.23
N LEU A 58 54.33 22.41 15.38
CA LEU A 58 55.79 22.29 15.29
C LEU A 58 56.35 21.41 16.41
N PHE A 59 55.80 21.51 17.62
CA PHE A 59 56.21 20.67 18.74
C PHE A 59 55.87 19.19 18.51
N ALA A 60 54.67 18.90 17.97
CA ALA A 60 54.30 17.54 17.58
C ALA A 60 55.23 16.98 16.49
N GLN A 61 55.59 17.80 15.50
CA GLN A 61 56.47 17.37 14.41
C GLN A 61 57.92 17.16 14.86
N ILE A 62 58.42 17.96 15.80
CA ILE A 62 59.75 17.75 16.42
C ILE A 62 59.75 16.46 17.26
N GLN A 63 58.67 16.17 17.98
CA GLN A 63 58.54 14.90 18.71
C GLN A 63 58.48 13.70 17.78
N GLU A 64 57.78 13.82 16.65
CA GLU A 64 57.72 12.80 15.61
C GLU A 64 59.10 12.56 14.98
N LEU A 65 59.82 13.62 14.59
CA LEU A 65 61.20 13.49 14.10
C LEU A 65 62.13 12.90 15.17
N GLY A 66 61.94 13.23 16.44
CA GLY A 66 62.66 12.62 17.56
C GLY A 66 62.39 11.13 17.70
N GLY A 67 61.15 10.70 17.48
CA GLY A 67 60.76 9.29 17.41
C GLY A 67 61.41 8.56 16.23
N ILE A 68 61.42 9.18 15.04
CA ILE A 68 62.05 8.65 13.83
C ILE A 68 63.56 8.51 14.03
N LEU A 69 64.25 9.50 14.60
CA LEU A 69 65.69 9.45 14.90
C LEU A 69 66.03 8.34 15.90
N ARG A 70 65.20 8.13 16.93
CA ARG A 70 65.38 7.04 17.89
C ARG A 70 65.21 5.68 17.21
N SER A 71 64.18 5.52 16.39
CA SER A 71 63.97 4.30 15.59
C SER A 71 65.11 4.06 14.60
N ASN A 72 65.66 5.11 14.00
CA ASN A 72 66.80 5.00 13.10
C ASN A 72 68.05 4.52 13.84
N ARG A 73 68.30 5.05 15.04
CA ARG A 73 69.41 4.59 15.90
C ARG A 73 69.25 3.14 16.35
N GLU A 74 68.04 2.71 16.66
CA GLU A 74 67.72 1.32 17.01
C GLU A 74 67.96 0.38 15.81
N LYS A 75 67.46 0.74 14.63
CA LYS A 75 67.70 -0.01 13.38
C LYS A 75 69.19 -0.11 13.05
N VAL A 76 69.95 0.97 13.23
CA VAL A 76 71.40 0.96 13.01
C VAL A 76 72.09 0.04 14.03
N ASN A 77 71.67 0.05 15.30
CA ASN A 77 72.21 -0.86 16.31
C ASN A 77 71.91 -2.34 15.99
N ASP A 78 70.71 -2.65 15.52
CA ASP A 78 70.34 -4.01 15.07
C ASP A 78 71.14 -4.43 13.85
N ILE A 79 71.37 -3.53 12.89
CA ILE A 79 72.23 -3.78 11.74
C ILE A 79 73.68 -4.01 12.19
N THR A 80 74.21 -3.23 13.12
CA THR A 80 75.58 -3.46 13.63
C THR A 80 75.69 -4.77 14.39
N ARG A 81 74.67 -5.15 15.17
CA ARG A 81 74.65 -6.41 15.92
C ARG A 81 74.56 -7.61 14.97
N THR A 82 73.70 -7.54 13.95
CA THR A 82 73.60 -8.59 12.93
C THR A 82 74.88 -8.67 12.09
N ALA A 83 75.52 -7.54 11.77
CA ALA A 83 76.81 -7.53 11.10
C ALA A 83 77.93 -8.13 11.97
N GLU A 84 77.94 -7.87 13.28
CA GLU A 84 78.88 -8.49 14.23
C GLU A 84 78.64 -10.00 14.39
N GLU A 85 77.38 -10.45 14.41
CA GLU A 85 77.04 -11.88 14.44
C GLU A 85 77.43 -12.59 13.14
N VAL A 86 77.26 -11.94 11.98
CA VAL A 86 77.70 -12.47 10.68
C VAL A 86 79.23 -12.50 10.60
N ALA A 87 79.93 -11.46 11.08
CA ALA A 87 81.39 -11.44 11.13
C ALA A 87 81.96 -12.49 12.11
N ARG A 88 81.28 -12.75 13.23
CA ARG A 88 81.64 -13.83 14.18
C ARG A 88 81.41 -15.21 13.57
N ARG A 89 80.33 -15.42 12.82
CA ARG A 89 80.08 -16.68 12.09
C ARG A 89 81.07 -16.88 10.95
N ALA A 90 81.42 -15.83 10.21
CA ALA A 90 82.40 -15.90 9.12
C ALA A 90 83.83 -16.18 9.59
N ASN A 91 84.20 -15.74 10.81
CA ASN A 91 85.52 -16.00 11.41
C ASN A 91 85.62 -17.37 12.13
N GLY A 92 84.51 -18.09 12.27
CA GLY A 92 84.44 -19.38 12.96
C GLY A 92 84.28 -20.55 12.00
N SER A 93 85.40 -21.03 11.44
CA SER A 93 85.58 -22.42 10.98
C SER A 93 84.60 -22.95 9.92
N LEU A 94 84.95 -22.77 8.64
CA LEU A 94 84.46 -23.61 7.54
C LEU A 94 84.90 -25.07 7.79
N ASN A 95 84.04 -25.87 8.41
CA ASN A 95 84.23 -27.30 8.60
C ASN A 95 83.48 -28.04 7.48
N GLU A 96 84.19 -28.87 6.71
CA GLU A 96 83.63 -29.68 5.61
C GLU A 96 82.54 -30.69 6.04
N ASN A 97 82.27 -30.86 7.35
CA ASN A 97 81.13 -31.62 7.87
C ASN A 97 79.81 -30.82 7.90
N GLU A 98 79.84 -29.50 7.75
CA GLU A 98 78.62 -28.65 7.68
C GLU A 98 77.87 -28.86 6.36
N GLY A 99 78.55 -29.16 5.25
CA GLY A 99 77.91 -29.41 3.96
C GLY A 99 76.88 -30.55 3.98
N ASN A 100 77.16 -31.65 4.70
CA ASN A 100 76.23 -32.77 4.84
C ASN A 100 75.04 -32.45 5.78
N GLN A 101 75.24 -31.61 6.80
CA GLN A 101 74.15 -31.15 7.67
C GLN A 101 73.26 -30.12 6.96
N ASP A 102 73.86 -29.25 6.17
CA ASP A 102 73.15 -28.24 5.41
C ASP A 102 72.38 -28.85 4.23
N GLU A 103 72.90 -29.89 3.58
CA GLU A 103 72.14 -30.68 2.58
C GLU A 103 70.95 -31.43 3.20
N ALA A 104 71.10 -31.98 4.41
CA ALA A 104 70.01 -32.65 5.11
C ALA A 104 68.92 -31.66 5.55
N ARG A 105 69.31 -30.49 6.07
CA ARG A 105 68.40 -29.39 6.39
C ARG A 105 67.74 -28.81 5.15
N MET A 106 68.46 -28.71 4.03
CA MET A 106 67.92 -28.25 2.76
C MET A 106 66.82 -29.19 2.25
N ARG A 107 67.03 -30.52 2.31
CA ARG A 107 65.99 -31.50 1.98
C ARG A 107 64.79 -31.48 2.92
N GLU A 108 65.02 -31.23 4.21
CA GLU A 108 63.93 -31.07 5.18
C GLU A 108 63.09 -29.81 4.90
N LEU A 109 63.76 -28.68 4.65
CA LEU A 109 63.11 -27.42 4.26
C LEU A 109 62.37 -27.54 2.92
N GLU A 110 62.92 -28.27 1.95
CA GLU A 110 62.24 -28.57 0.69
C GLU A 110 60.96 -29.40 0.90
N LEU A 111 61.01 -30.39 1.81
CA LEU A 111 59.84 -31.20 2.15
C LEU A 111 58.78 -30.40 2.90
N GLU A 112 59.20 -29.52 3.82
CA GLU A 112 58.30 -28.61 4.53
C GLU A 112 57.67 -27.58 3.59
N LEU A 113 58.46 -27.02 2.67
CA LEU A 113 57.98 -26.11 1.62
C LEU A 113 57.00 -26.83 0.68
N ALA A 114 57.29 -28.07 0.29
CA ALA A 114 56.37 -28.87 -0.52
C ALA A 114 55.06 -29.18 0.22
N ARG A 115 55.11 -29.42 1.54
CA ARG A 115 53.93 -29.61 2.39
C ARG A 115 53.12 -28.31 2.51
N ALA A 116 53.79 -27.18 2.74
CA ALA A 116 53.16 -25.87 2.82
C ALA A 116 52.49 -25.48 1.49
N ASN A 117 53.13 -25.72 0.35
CA ASN A 117 52.55 -25.46 -0.96
C ASN A 117 51.29 -26.29 -1.22
N ARG A 118 51.29 -27.59 -0.86
CA ARG A 118 50.08 -28.43 -0.96
C ARG A 118 48.95 -27.90 -0.10
N LEU A 119 49.25 -27.43 1.11
CA LEU A 119 48.26 -26.85 2.01
C LEU A 119 47.70 -25.54 1.44
N ILE A 120 48.55 -24.71 0.85
CA ILE A 120 48.14 -23.48 0.13
C ILE A 120 47.20 -23.82 -1.03
N ASP A 121 47.49 -24.87 -1.80
CA ASP A 121 46.65 -25.28 -2.92
C ASP A 121 45.26 -25.76 -2.45
N ILE A 122 45.21 -26.50 -1.34
CA ILE A 122 43.93 -26.90 -0.70
C ILE A 122 43.16 -25.66 -0.25
N TYR A 123 43.79 -24.72 0.47
CA TYR A 123 43.12 -23.51 0.92
C TYR A 123 42.63 -22.63 -0.23
N LYS A 124 43.38 -22.55 -1.34
CA LYS A 124 42.93 -21.85 -2.55
C LYS A 124 41.70 -22.53 -3.15
N HIS A 125 41.68 -23.85 -3.20
CA HIS A 125 40.53 -24.60 -3.70
C HIS A 125 39.30 -24.38 -2.81
N GLU A 126 39.44 -24.50 -1.49
CA GLU A 126 38.36 -24.21 -0.53
C GLU A 126 37.88 -22.76 -0.61
N GLN A 127 38.79 -21.80 -0.83
CA GLN A 127 38.43 -20.40 -1.03
C GLN A 127 37.60 -20.21 -2.30
N LEU A 128 37.94 -20.90 -3.40
CA LEU A 128 37.15 -20.87 -4.62
C LEU A 128 35.76 -21.49 -4.42
N GLU A 129 35.65 -22.59 -3.69
CA GLU A 129 34.36 -23.20 -3.38
C GLU A 129 33.49 -22.32 -2.48
N ASN A 130 34.08 -21.74 -1.44
CA ASN A 130 33.38 -20.82 -0.54
C ASN A 130 32.89 -19.56 -1.27
N THR A 131 33.70 -18.99 -2.17
CA THR A 131 33.28 -17.82 -2.97
C THR A 131 32.16 -18.16 -3.94
N ASN A 132 32.21 -19.34 -4.56
CA ASN A 132 31.11 -19.85 -5.40
C ASN A 132 29.83 -20.02 -4.57
N LEU A 133 29.94 -20.63 -3.38
CA LEU A 133 28.79 -20.83 -2.50
C LEU A 133 28.15 -19.49 -2.10
N ILE A 134 28.96 -18.48 -1.74
CA ILE A 134 28.47 -17.12 -1.46
C ILE A 134 27.72 -16.55 -2.66
N ALA A 135 28.24 -16.69 -3.88
CA ALA A 135 27.56 -16.21 -5.09
C ALA A 135 26.21 -16.91 -5.31
N THR A 136 26.12 -18.23 -5.06
CA THR A 136 24.85 -18.95 -5.17
C THR A 136 23.83 -18.52 -4.10
N TYR A 137 24.29 -18.22 -2.88
CA TYR A 137 23.41 -17.67 -1.84
C TYR A 137 22.94 -16.26 -2.18
N GLU A 138 23.81 -15.42 -2.72
CA GLU A 138 23.44 -14.08 -3.17
C GLU A 138 22.36 -14.13 -4.26
N ASP A 139 22.53 -14.97 -5.27
CA ASP A 139 21.54 -15.17 -6.34
C ASP A 139 20.22 -15.74 -5.79
N ALA A 140 20.28 -16.76 -4.93
CA ALA A 140 19.09 -17.34 -4.31
C ALA A 140 18.33 -16.33 -3.43
N MET A 141 19.05 -15.54 -2.61
CA MET A 141 18.44 -14.48 -1.80
C MET A 141 17.90 -13.35 -2.66
N GLY A 142 18.61 -12.97 -3.73
CA GLY A 142 18.15 -11.98 -4.70
C GLY A 142 16.80 -12.40 -5.31
N ARG A 143 16.71 -13.64 -5.79
CA ARG A 143 15.46 -14.19 -6.33
C ARG A 143 14.35 -14.28 -5.30
N ALA A 144 14.65 -14.72 -4.08
CA ALA A 144 13.65 -14.83 -3.02
C ALA A 144 13.08 -13.45 -2.64
N THR A 145 13.93 -12.43 -2.53
CA THR A 145 13.49 -11.07 -2.21
C THR A 145 12.65 -10.45 -3.34
N GLU A 146 13.02 -10.71 -4.60
CA GLU A 146 12.21 -10.29 -5.74
C GLU A 146 10.84 -10.99 -5.77
N GLN A 147 10.79 -12.29 -5.53
CA GLN A 147 9.53 -13.04 -5.45
C GLN A 147 8.63 -12.52 -4.32
N ILE A 148 9.20 -12.24 -3.15
CA ILE A 148 8.45 -11.65 -2.02
C ILE A 148 7.89 -10.28 -2.41
N ARG A 149 8.70 -9.44 -3.04
CA ARG A 149 8.26 -8.10 -3.47
C ARG A 149 7.13 -8.19 -4.49
N ASN A 150 7.27 -9.05 -5.50
CA ASN A 150 6.25 -9.26 -6.52
C ASN A 150 4.97 -9.84 -5.91
N TYR A 151 5.09 -10.82 -5.01
CA TYR A 151 3.95 -11.39 -4.30
C TYR A 151 3.18 -10.34 -3.50
N CYS A 152 3.87 -9.51 -2.70
CA CYS A 152 3.22 -8.45 -1.94
C CYS A 152 2.53 -7.43 -2.85
N GLY A 153 3.20 -6.99 -3.93
CA GLY A 153 2.61 -6.06 -4.89
C GLY A 153 1.37 -6.63 -5.60
N ASP A 154 1.45 -7.88 -6.07
CA ASP A 154 0.33 -8.57 -6.72
C ASP A 154 -0.83 -8.78 -5.75
N MET A 155 -0.54 -9.10 -4.49
CA MET A 155 -1.55 -9.31 -3.46
C MET A 155 -2.32 -8.01 -3.16
N GLU A 156 -1.61 -6.89 -2.98
CA GLU A 156 -2.22 -5.58 -2.80
C GLU A 156 -3.07 -5.18 -4.01
N ALA A 157 -2.56 -5.40 -5.23
CA ALA A 157 -3.29 -5.11 -6.46
C ALA A 157 -4.58 -5.93 -6.58
N ARG A 158 -4.54 -7.23 -6.26
CA ARG A 158 -5.72 -8.12 -6.24
C ARG A 158 -6.73 -7.68 -5.19
N PHE A 159 -6.27 -7.34 -3.99
CA PHE A 159 -7.14 -6.85 -2.92
C PHE A 159 -7.88 -5.57 -3.33
N LEU A 160 -7.15 -4.59 -3.90
CA LEU A 160 -7.75 -3.35 -4.40
C LEU A 160 -8.70 -3.59 -5.59
N ALA A 161 -8.37 -4.52 -6.49
CA ALA A 161 -9.26 -4.91 -7.58
C ALA A 161 -10.57 -5.51 -7.05
N GLN A 162 -10.48 -6.41 -6.06
CA GLN A 162 -11.64 -7.01 -5.42
C GLN A 162 -12.51 -5.96 -4.72
N GLN A 163 -11.90 -5.03 -3.98
CA GLN A 163 -12.64 -3.97 -3.31
C GLN A 163 -13.34 -3.04 -4.31
N ARG A 164 -12.67 -2.68 -5.42
CA ARG A 164 -13.30 -1.89 -6.49
C ARG A 164 -14.46 -2.64 -7.13
N HIS A 165 -14.28 -3.91 -7.45
CA HIS A 165 -15.33 -4.76 -8.01
C HIS A 165 -16.55 -4.86 -7.08
N TYR A 166 -16.33 -5.08 -5.78
CA TYR A 166 -17.43 -5.14 -4.81
C TYR A 166 -18.20 -3.80 -4.72
N ASN A 167 -17.49 -2.67 -4.69
CA ASN A 167 -18.13 -1.36 -4.69
C ASN A 167 -18.92 -1.10 -5.98
N GLN A 168 -18.39 -1.53 -7.13
CA GLN A 168 -19.09 -1.43 -8.41
C GLN A 168 -20.36 -2.26 -8.40
N LEU A 169 -20.32 -3.50 -7.91
CA LEU A 169 -21.51 -4.36 -7.80
C LEU A 169 -22.56 -3.74 -6.87
N LEU A 170 -22.13 -3.19 -5.72
CA LEU A 170 -23.04 -2.53 -4.79
C LEU A 170 -23.68 -1.27 -5.41
N GLN A 171 -22.94 -0.55 -6.25
CA GLN A 171 -23.49 0.60 -6.97
C GLN A 171 -24.48 0.14 -8.04
N GLN A 172 -24.15 -0.91 -8.80
CA GLN A 172 -25.04 -1.49 -9.80
C GLN A 172 -26.37 -1.94 -9.17
N GLU A 173 -26.34 -2.64 -8.04
CA GLU A 173 -27.55 -3.06 -7.32
C GLU A 173 -28.41 -1.86 -6.87
N LYS A 174 -27.78 -0.76 -6.43
CA LYS A 174 -28.51 0.48 -6.08
C LYS A 174 -29.17 1.10 -7.30
N ASP A 175 -28.47 1.13 -8.43
CA ASP A 175 -28.95 1.71 -9.67
C ASP A 175 -30.08 0.85 -10.27
N GLU A 176 -29.96 -0.47 -10.24
CA GLU A 176 -31.00 -1.42 -10.66
C GLU A 176 -32.25 -1.32 -9.78
N HIS A 177 -32.08 -1.20 -8.46
CA HIS A 177 -33.20 -1.01 -7.56
C HIS A 177 -33.90 0.34 -7.77
N LEU A 178 -33.14 1.41 -8.06
CA LEU A 178 -33.71 2.71 -8.41
C LEU A 178 -34.48 2.63 -9.74
N GLN A 179 -33.90 1.99 -10.76
CA GLN A 179 -34.52 1.82 -12.07
C GLN A 179 -35.85 1.07 -11.96
N SER A 180 -35.89 -0.03 -11.21
CA SER A 180 -37.12 -0.81 -10.98
C SER A 180 -38.24 0.05 -10.36
N ARG A 181 -37.89 0.94 -9.42
CA ARG A 181 -38.87 1.88 -8.83
C ARG A 181 -39.35 2.91 -9.84
N MET A 182 -38.44 3.45 -10.66
CA MET A 182 -38.80 4.41 -11.71
C MET A 182 -39.74 3.78 -12.75
N ASP A 183 -39.48 2.53 -13.15
CA ASP A 183 -40.32 1.78 -14.09
C ASP A 183 -41.72 1.53 -13.49
N ARG A 184 -41.77 1.14 -12.21
CA ARG A 184 -43.05 0.96 -11.50
C ARG A 184 -43.85 2.26 -11.47
N ASP A 185 -43.21 3.37 -11.14
CA ASP A 185 -43.86 4.69 -11.10
C ASP A 185 -44.33 5.12 -12.49
N TYR A 186 -43.55 4.85 -13.53
CA TYR A 186 -43.91 5.08 -14.94
C TYR A 186 -45.19 4.32 -15.33
N TRP A 187 -45.26 3.02 -15.03
CA TRP A 187 -46.45 2.21 -15.33
C TRP A 187 -47.67 2.63 -14.50
N HIS A 188 -47.49 2.99 -13.24
CA HIS A 188 -48.57 3.54 -12.42
C HIS A 188 -49.12 4.84 -13.00
N GLN A 189 -48.26 5.78 -13.40
CA GLN A 189 -48.69 7.03 -14.03
C GLN A 189 -49.44 6.77 -15.34
N GLN A 190 -48.94 5.86 -16.18
CA GLN A 190 -49.59 5.51 -17.43
C GLN A 190 -50.97 4.87 -17.18
N THR A 191 -51.10 4.03 -16.15
CA THR A 191 -52.37 3.41 -15.77
C THR A 191 -53.38 4.46 -15.28
N LEU A 192 -52.94 5.43 -14.46
CA LEU A 192 -53.79 6.54 -14.02
C LEU A 192 -54.29 7.36 -15.22
N LYS A 193 -53.40 7.70 -16.16
CA LYS A 193 -53.76 8.41 -17.38
C LYS A 193 -54.82 7.66 -18.21
N VAL A 194 -54.65 6.35 -18.40
CA VAL A 194 -55.65 5.52 -19.10
C VAL A 194 -56.97 5.49 -18.34
N SER A 195 -56.94 5.38 -17.00
CA SER A 195 -58.17 5.40 -16.18
C SER A 195 -58.93 6.72 -16.30
N GLU A 196 -58.22 7.85 -16.37
CA GLU A 196 -58.82 9.17 -16.61
C GLU A 196 -59.40 9.26 -18.02
N MET A 197 -58.68 8.79 -19.03
CA MET A 197 -59.19 8.74 -20.41
C MET A 197 -60.48 7.91 -20.51
N ILE A 198 -60.57 6.76 -19.82
CA ILE A 198 -61.78 5.92 -19.80
C ILE A 198 -62.94 6.66 -19.10
N ARG A 199 -62.69 7.27 -17.95
CA ARG A 199 -63.73 8.06 -17.24
C ARG A 199 -64.23 9.22 -18.10
N ASN A 200 -63.32 9.93 -18.77
CA ASN A 200 -63.66 11.02 -19.67
C ASN A 200 -64.45 10.53 -20.89
N ALA A 201 -64.03 9.40 -21.51
CA ALA A 201 -64.76 8.80 -22.62
C ALA A 201 -66.19 8.37 -22.21
N LEU A 202 -66.34 7.78 -21.02
CA LEU A 202 -67.65 7.45 -20.46
C LEU A 202 -68.48 8.72 -20.22
N ARG A 203 -67.87 9.77 -19.65
CA ARG A 203 -68.52 11.05 -19.42
C ARG A 203 -69.02 11.66 -20.73
N TYR A 204 -68.18 11.71 -21.76
CA TYR A 204 -68.56 12.21 -23.07
C TYR A 204 -69.69 11.39 -23.68
N ARG A 205 -69.66 10.06 -23.59
CA ARG A 205 -70.74 9.19 -24.06
C ARG A 205 -72.07 9.46 -23.32
N THR A 206 -72.01 9.71 -22.01
CA THR A 206 -73.23 10.02 -21.23
C THR A 206 -73.72 11.44 -21.50
N GLU A 207 -72.82 12.42 -21.60
CA GLU A 207 -73.14 13.84 -21.83
C GLU A 207 -73.71 14.10 -23.23
N GLU A 208 -73.33 13.29 -24.23
CA GLU A 208 -73.74 13.49 -25.64
C GLU A 208 -75.25 13.40 -25.88
N TRP A 209 -75.99 12.67 -25.03
CA TRP A 209 -77.43 12.42 -25.26
C TRP A 209 -78.31 12.62 -24.02
N THR A 210 -77.74 13.07 -22.89
CA THR A 210 -78.48 13.10 -21.61
C THR A 210 -79.52 14.22 -21.54
N GLU A 211 -79.25 15.40 -22.10
CA GLU A 211 -80.16 16.54 -21.98
C GLU A 211 -81.36 16.37 -22.91
N GLU A 212 -81.12 16.01 -24.17
CA GLU A 212 -82.17 15.75 -25.16
C GLU A 212 -83.06 14.59 -24.73
N TYR A 213 -82.47 13.50 -24.23
CA TYR A 213 -83.22 12.36 -23.69
C TYR A 213 -84.09 12.75 -22.50
N ARG A 214 -83.56 13.53 -21.54
CA ARG A 214 -84.31 13.96 -20.34
C ARG A 214 -85.50 14.85 -20.71
N ILE A 215 -85.32 15.76 -21.67
CA ILE A 215 -86.39 16.64 -22.15
C ILE A 215 -87.49 15.82 -22.84
N ILE A 216 -87.14 14.96 -23.80
CA ILE A 216 -88.13 14.22 -24.59
C ILE A 216 -88.88 13.21 -23.71
N SER A 217 -88.18 12.46 -22.87
CA SER A 217 -88.82 11.50 -21.95
C SER A 217 -89.68 12.19 -20.88
N GLY A 218 -89.25 13.35 -20.37
CA GLY A 218 -90.03 14.19 -19.46
C GLY A 218 -91.34 14.66 -20.11
N LEU A 219 -91.26 15.22 -21.32
CA LEU A 219 -92.43 15.66 -22.10
C LEU A 219 -93.39 14.50 -22.40
N GLN A 220 -92.90 13.32 -22.77
CA GLN A 220 -93.74 12.13 -22.95
C GLN A 220 -94.46 11.75 -21.67
N SER A 221 -93.79 11.82 -20.51
CA SER A 221 -94.42 11.53 -19.22
C SER A 221 -95.53 12.52 -18.85
N GLU A 222 -95.33 13.81 -19.18
CA GLU A 222 -96.33 14.86 -18.98
C GLU A 222 -97.55 14.63 -19.89
N VAL A 223 -97.33 14.34 -21.17
CA VAL A 223 -98.41 14.01 -22.12
C VAL A 223 -99.19 12.79 -21.65
N ARG A 224 -98.51 11.72 -21.22
CA ARG A 224 -99.16 10.52 -20.65
C ARG A 224 -100.01 10.86 -19.41
N CYS A 225 -99.50 11.74 -18.54
CA CYS A 225 -100.23 12.20 -17.35
C CYS A 225 -101.46 13.02 -17.72
N LEU A 226 -101.32 14.01 -18.62
CA LEU A 226 -102.42 14.84 -19.11
C LEU A 226 -103.50 13.99 -19.81
N ARG A 227 -103.10 13.02 -20.63
CA ARG A 227 -104.01 12.08 -21.31
C ARG A 227 -104.80 11.25 -20.31
N ARG A 228 -104.16 10.78 -19.23
CA ARG A 228 -104.82 10.09 -18.11
C ARG A 228 -105.80 10.99 -17.37
N CYS A 229 -105.44 12.24 -17.07
CA CYS A 229 -106.34 13.20 -16.40
C CYS A 229 -107.57 13.55 -17.24
N LEU A 230 -107.42 13.57 -18.57
CA LEU A 230 -108.50 13.82 -19.52
C LEU A 230 -109.33 12.58 -19.87
N GLY A 231 -109.01 11.41 -19.28
CA GLY A 231 -109.72 10.15 -19.56
C GLY A 231 -109.52 9.59 -20.97
N MET A 232 -108.47 10.04 -21.66
CA MET A 232 -108.11 9.56 -22.99
C MET A 232 -107.30 8.25 -22.90
N GLU A 233 -107.42 7.40 -23.93
CA GLU A 233 -106.65 6.15 -24.00
C GLU A 233 -105.13 6.41 -24.08
N ALA A 234 -104.35 5.53 -23.46
CA ALA A 234 -102.89 5.61 -23.51
C ALA A 234 -102.40 5.48 -24.96
N GLU A 235 -101.44 6.32 -25.33
CA GLU A 235 -100.80 6.25 -26.66
C GLU A 235 -99.93 5.01 -26.75
N LYS A 236 -99.84 4.41 -27.93
CA LYS A 236 -98.86 3.35 -28.15
C LYS A 236 -97.46 3.98 -28.17
N PRO A 237 -96.43 3.29 -27.65
CA PRO A 237 -95.07 3.84 -27.62
C PRO A 237 -94.60 4.30 -29.00
N ASP A 238 -94.93 3.55 -30.06
CA ASP A 238 -94.55 3.85 -31.44
C ASP A 238 -95.20 5.12 -32.02
N GLU A 239 -96.29 5.58 -31.43
CA GLU A 239 -97.09 6.73 -31.87
C GLU A 239 -96.76 8.00 -31.08
N GLU A 240 -95.97 7.89 -30.00
CA GLU A 240 -95.61 9.03 -29.15
C GLU A 240 -94.67 10.01 -29.85
N THR A 241 -94.93 11.30 -29.67
CA THR A 241 -94.04 12.35 -30.18
C THR A 241 -92.65 12.21 -29.55
N GLY A 242 -91.59 12.16 -30.38
CA GLY A 242 -90.21 11.96 -29.93
C GLY A 242 -89.74 10.49 -29.87
N TYR A 243 -90.64 9.51 -30.08
CA TYR A 243 -90.28 8.09 -30.15
C TYR A 243 -89.18 7.72 -31.17
N PRO A 244 -89.15 8.25 -32.42
CA PRO A 244 -88.08 7.91 -33.38
C PRO A 244 -86.68 8.38 -32.93
N TYR A 245 -86.61 9.37 -32.04
CA TYR A 245 -85.35 9.85 -31.46
C TYR A 245 -84.91 8.96 -30.29
N LEU A 246 -85.85 8.58 -29.42
CA LEU A 246 -85.58 7.71 -28.28
C LEU A 246 -85.26 6.27 -28.69
N SER A 247 -85.88 5.76 -29.75
CA SER A 247 -85.63 4.40 -30.28
C SER A 247 -84.23 4.22 -30.87
N GLN A 248 -83.55 5.31 -31.24
CA GLN A 248 -82.20 5.29 -31.79
C GLN A 248 -81.11 5.45 -30.72
N LEU A 249 -81.47 5.65 -29.45
CA LEU A 249 -80.49 5.83 -28.38
C LEU A 249 -79.78 4.51 -28.05
N PRO A 250 -78.44 4.51 -27.88
CA PRO A 250 -77.68 3.32 -27.51
C PRO A 250 -77.93 2.84 -26.06
N LEU A 251 -78.66 3.61 -25.24
CA LEU A 251 -79.14 3.14 -23.92
C LEU A 251 -80.33 2.18 -24.01
N ASN A 252 -80.88 1.95 -25.21
CA ASN A 252 -81.94 0.95 -25.42
C ASN A 252 -81.39 -0.48 -25.61
N ASP A 253 -80.07 -0.67 -25.46
CA ASP A 253 -79.49 -2.01 -25.31
C ASP A 253 -79.99 -2.58 -23.98
N GLN A 254 -80.88 -3.55 -24.13
CA GLN A 254 -81.59 -4.24 -23.05
C GLN A 254 -80.61 -4.76 -22.00
N ALA A 255 -80.72 -4.20 -20.80
CA ALA A 255 -80.32 -4.86 -19.56
C ALA A 255 -81.58 -5.17 -18.75
#